data_AF-A0AAE1RBE5-F1
#
_entry.id   AF-A0AAE1RBE5-F1
#
_cell.length_a   1.000
_cell.length_b   1.000
_cell.length_c   1.000
_cell.angle_alpha   90.00
_cell.angle_beta   90.00
_cell.angle_gamma   90.00
#
_symmetry.space_group_name_H-M   'P 1'
#
loop_
_entity.id
_entity.type
_entity.pdbx_description
1 polymer ?
#
loop_
_entity_poly.entity_id
_entity_poly.type
_entity_poly.pdbx_seq_one_letter_code
_entity_poly.pdbx_strand_id
1 'polypeptide(L)'
;MILEELGGSYNDEYNTLESYANELRNSNPGSDVVINLSRDALEKGVRKFLRMYMCFNAMKNEFSSGLRPFIVLDGTYLKGKAKCPLLVAVGQDSMNHFIH
;
A
#
# COMPACT_ATOMS: atom_id res chain seq x y z
N MET A 1 -30.45 1.60 -12.34
CA MET A 1 -29.51 2.30 -13.23
C MET A 1 -29.45 3.78 -12.82
N ILE A 2 -29.00 4.06 -11.59
CA ILE A 2 -28.85 5.43 -11.00
C ILE A 2 -27.72 5.40 -9.94
N LEU A 3 -27.48 4.26 -9.27
CA LEU A 3 -26.39 4.09 -8.29
C LEU A 3 -24.97 3.99 -8.90
N GLU A 4 -24.83 3.78 -10.22
CA GLU A 4 -23.51 3.75 -10.86
C GLU A 4 -22.96 5.15 -11.20
N GLU A 5 -23.80 6.20 -11.21
CA GLU A 5 -23.38 7.56 -11.57
C GLU A 5 -22.84 8.39 -10.38
N LEU A 6 -22.99 7.90 -9.15
CA LEU A 6 -22.50 8.57 -7.93
C LEU A 6 -21.17 8.01 -7.40
N GLY A 7 -20.73 6.86 -7.90
CA GLY A 7 -19.41 6.31 -7.63
C GLY A 7 -18.55 6.56 -8.85
N GLY A 8 -17.49 7.36 -8.72
CA GLY A 8 -16.48 7.46 -9.77
C GLY A 8 -16.11 6.07 -10.28
N SER A 9 -15.84 5.94 -11.58
CA SER A 9 -15.41 4.66 -12.13
C SER A 9 -14.18 4.21 -11.35
N TYR A 10 -14.25 3.05 -10.68
CA TYR A 10 -13.14 2.49 -9.91
C TYR A 10 -11.82 2.48 -10.70
N ASN A 11 -11.89 2.34 -12.03
CA ASN A 11 -10.71 2.42 -12.90
C ASN A 11 -10.00 3.77 -12.80
N ASP A 12 -10.75 4.86 -12.63
CA ASP A 12 -10.23 6.21 -12.53
C ASP A 12 -9.50 6.41 -11.19
N GLU A 13 -9.99 5.81 -10.10
CA GLU A 13 -9.31 5.85 -8.80
C GLU A 13 -7.97 5.10 -8.82
N TYR A 14 -7.91 3.91 -9.43
CA TYR A 14 -6.64 3.18 -9.60
C TYR A 14 -5.63 3.94 -10.48
N ASN A 15 -6.09 4.77 -11.41
CA ASN A 15 -5.22 5.63 -12.22
C ASN A 15 -4.52 6.72 -11.39
N THR A 16 -5.09 7.10 -10.24
CA THR A 16 -4.51 8.10 -9.35
C THR A 16 -3.50 7.54 -8.35
N LEU A 17 -3.40 6.21 -8.20
CA LEU A 17 -2.49 5.59 -7.23
C LEU A 17 -1.02 5.95 -7.45
N GLU A 18 -0.58 6.10 -8.70
CA GLU A 18 0.79 6.53 -8.98
C GLU A 18 1.04 7.97 -8.49
N SER A 19 0.09 8.88 -8.72
CA SER A 19 0.17 10.25 -8.20
C SER A 19 0.17 10.26 -6.68
N TYR A 20 -0.70 9.46 -6.04
CA TYR A 20 -0.71 9.33 -4.59
C TYR A 20 0.61 8.77 -4.04
N ALA A 21 1.19 7.75 -4.68
CA ALA A 21 2.49 7.23 -4.31
C ALA A 21 3.61 8.27 -4.46
N ASN A 22 3.55 9.12 -5.48
CA ASN A 22 4.48 10.23 -5.63
C ASN A 22 4.34 11.24 -4.49
N GLU A 23 3.11 11.63 -4.15
CA GLU A 23 2.86 12.54 -3.02
C GLU A 23 3.35 11.95 -1.69
N LEU A 24 3.17 10.64 -1.47
CA LEU A 24 3.70 9.98 -0.28
C LEU A 24 5.22 10.01 -0.21
N ARG A 25 5.92 9.79 -1.32
CA ARG A 25 7.39 9.88 -1.39
C ARG A 25 7.86 11.32 -1.13
N ASN A 26 7.16 12.31 -1.68
CA ASN A 26 7.49 13.72 -1.53
C ASN A 26 7.29 14.20 -0.10
N SER A 27 6.17 13.83 0.51
CA SER A 27 5.80 14.25 1.88
C SER A 27 6.53 13.47 2.98
N ASN A 28 7.01 12.25 2.71
CA ASN A 28 7.70 11.41 3.67
C ASN A 28 9.09 10.98 3.17
N PRO A 29 10.07 11.89 3.10
CA PRO A 29 11.43 11.57 2.66
C PRO A 29 12.02 10.37 3.40
N GLY A 30 12.69 9.49 2.65
CA GLY A 30 13.27 8.25 3.16
C GLY A 30 12.29 7.08 3.26
N SER A 31 10.99 7.28 3.02
CA SER A 31 10.01 6.17 2.96
C SER A 31 10.08 5.43 1.64
N ASP A 32 9.85 4.13 1.67
CA ASP A 32 9.77 3.30 0.48
C ASP A 32 8.30 3.19 0.05
N VAL A 33 8.01 3.63 -1.16
CA VAL A 33 6.69 3.46 -1.78
C VAL A 33 6.92 2.89 -3.16
N VAL A 34 6.32 1.74 -3.48
CA VAL A 34 6.51 1.06 -4.77
C VAL A 34 5.16 0.61 -5.28
N ILE A 35 4.85 0.95 -6.54
CA ILE A 35 3.68 0.44 -7.25
C ILE A 35 4.17 -0.44 -8.40
N ASN A 36 3.50 -1.57 -8.61
CA ASN A 36 3.72 -2.41 -9.77
C ASN A 36 2.46 -2.44 -10.64
N LEU A 37 2.66 -2.10 -11.91
CA LEU A 37 1.67 -2.21 -12.97
C LEU A 37 1.99 -3.40 -13.88
N SER A 38 0.97 -3.96 -14.53
CA SER A 38 1.15 -4.99 -15.55
C SER A 38 1.82 -4.40 -16.80
N ARG A 39 2.96 -4.97 -17.19
CA ARG A 39 3.68 -4.58 -18.41
C ARG A 39 2.86 -4.86 -19.67
N ASP A 40 2.29 -6.05 -19.78
CA ASP A 40 1.46 -6.45 -20.93
C ASP A 40 0.22 -5.56 -21.12
N ALA A 41 -0.37 -5.09 -20.02
CA ALA A 41 -1.48 -4.13 -20.09
C ALA A 41 -0.97 -2.74 -20.53
N LEU A 42 0.17 -2.30 -19.99
CA LEU A 42 0.77 -1.02 -20.30
C LEU A 42 1.18 -0.92 -21.78
N GLU A 43 1.70 -2.00 -22.37
CA GLU A 43 2.00 -2.10 -23.80
C GLU A 43 0.76 -1.91 -24.68
N LYS A 44 -0.42 -2.25 -24.17
CA LYS A 44 -1.72 -2.04 -24.82
C LYS A 44 -2.35 -0.68 -24.48
N GLY A 45 -1.61 0.22 -23.82
CA GLY A 45 -2.10 1.52 -23.37
C GLY A 45 -3.02 1.46 -22.15
N VAL A 46 -3.13 0.32 -21.48
CA VAL A 46 -4.01 0.12 -20.32
C VAL A 46 -3.20 0.08 -19.03
N ARG A 47 -3.55 0.95 -18.09
CA ARG A 47 -2.96 0.92 -16.74
C ARG A 47 -3.68 -0.12 -15.88
N LYS A 48 -3.00 -1.23 -15.58
CA LYS A 48 -3.54 -2.27 -14.70
C LYS A 48 -2.67 -2.43 -13.46
N PHE A 49 -3.23 -2.08 -12.31
CA PHE A 49 -2.62 -2.26 -11.00
C PHE A 49 -2.43 -3.74 -10.66
N LEU A 50 -1.29 -4.08 -10.05
CA LEU A 50 -1.01 -5.43 -9.53
C LEU A 50 -0.84 -5.42 -8.02
N ARG A 51 0.05 -4.57 -7.51
CA ARG A 51 0.37 -4.48 -6.09
C ARG A 51 1.02 -3.14 -5.75
N MET A 52 0.93 -2.80 -4.47
CA MET A 52 1.63 -1.68 -3.87
C MET A 52 2.37 -2.17 -2.62
N TYR A 53 3.56 -1.64 -2.39
CA TYR A 53 4.30 -1.77 -1.16
C TYR A 53 4.57 -0.38 -0.60
N MET A 54 4.46 -0.23 0.71
CA MET A 54 4.75 1.00 1.43
C MET A 54 5.42 0.69 2.76
N CYS A 55 6.50 1.40 3.07
CA CYS A 55 7.13 1.37 4.38
C CYS A 55 7.67 2.77 4.72
N PHE A 56 7.09 3.39 5.75
CA PHE A 56 7.50 4.71 6.19
C PHE A 56 8.87 4.69 6.86
N ASN A 57 9.64 5.77 6.67
CA ASN A 57 10.98 5.89 7.24
C ASN A 57 10.98 5.75 8.78
N ALA A 58 9.95 6.29 9.44
CA ALA A 58 9.79 6.17 10.88
C ALA A 58 9.71 4.71 11.33
N MET A 59 8.88 3.88 10.67
CA MET A 59 8.80 2.45 10.95
C MET A 59 10.14 1.76 10.74
N LYS A 60 10.84 2.02 9.61
CA LYS A 60 12.14 1.41 9.34
C LYS A 60 13.13 1.66 10.47
N ASN A 61 13.17 2.90 10.95
CA ASN A 61 14.04 3.29 12.05
C ASN A 61 13.66 2.57 13.35
N GLU A 62 12.37 2.52 13.69
CA GLU A 62 11.90 1.83 14.90
C GLU A 62 12.20 0.33 14.88
N PHE A 63 11.88 -0.35 13.76
CA PHE A 63 12.22 -1.76 13.55
C PHE A 63 13.71 -2.04 13.72
N SER A 64 14.57 -1.11 13.31
CA SER A 64 16.03 -1.27 13.43
C SER A 64 16.59 -0.93 14.82
N SER A 65 15.92 -0.07 15.60
CA SER A 65 16.51 0.59 16.78
C SER A 65 15.97 0.10 18.11
N GLY A 66 14.75 -0.44 18.16
CA GLY A 66 14.12 -0.75 19.45
C GLY A 66 13.10 -1.90 19.45
N LEU A 67 12.78 -2.46 18.28
CA LEU A 67 11.88 -3.61 18.21
C LEU A 67 12.62 -4.94 18.44
N ARG A 68 11.88 -5.91 18.96
CA ARG A 68 12.33 -7.30 19.10
C ARG A 68 12.56 -7.89 17.70
N PRO A 69 13.49 -8.86 17.55
CA PRO A 69 13.86 -9.41 16.25
C PRO A 69 12.84 -10.44 15.73
N PHE A 70 11.56 -10.08 15.75
CA PHE A 70 10.50 -10.85 15.10
C PHE A 70 9.50 -9.91 14.44
N ILE A 71 8.96 -10.34 13.31
CA ILE A 71 7.95 -9.62 12.54
C ILE A 71 6.76 -10.56 12.40
N VAL A 72 5.57 -10.06 12.75
CA VAL A 72 4.32 -10.75 12.48
C VAL A 72 3.68 -10.12 11.25
N LEU A 73 3.21 -10.94 10.31
CA LEU A 73 2.43 -10.48 9.18
C LEU A 73 0.97 -10.82 9.43
N ASP A 74 0.12 -9.81 9.50
CA ASP A 74 -1.32 -9.98 9.50
C ASP A 74 -1.89 -9.59 8.13
N GLY A 75 -3.00 -10.20 7.75
CA GLY A 75 -3.57 -10.05 6.43
C GLY A 75 -5.08 -10.16 6.41
N THR A 76 -5.71 -9.29 5.63
CA THR A 76 -7.15 -9.37 5.36
C THR A 76 -7.44 -9.16 3.88
N TYR A 77 -8.55 -9.72 3.40
CA TYR A 77 -9.02 -9.45 2.06
C TYR A 77 -9.90 -8.20 2.05
N LEU A 78 -9.57 -7.24 1.18
CA LEU A 78 -10.40 -6.06 1.01
C LEU A 78 -11.78 -6.47 0.46
N LYS A 79 -12.83 -5.90 1.06
CA LYS A 79 -14.20 -6.04 0.60
C LYS A 79 -14.48 -4.95 -0.44
N GLY A 80 -14.59 -5.34 -1.69
CA GLY A 80 -14.84 -4.42 -2.81
C GLY A 80 -14.84 -5.15 -4.15
N LYS A 81 -15.03 -4.42 -5.25
CA LYS A 81 -14.93 -4.98 -6.62
C LYS A 81 -13.53 -5.51 -6.91
N ALA A 82 -12.51 -4.85 -6.37
CA ALA A 82 -11.13 -5.33 -6.38
C ALA A 82 -10.85 -6.16 -5.11
N LYS A 83 -10.77 -7.47 -5.27
CA LYS A 83 -10.41 -8.41 -4.20
C LYS A 83 -8.88 -8.55 -4.18
N CYS A 84 -8.20 -7.80 -3.34
CA CYS A 84 -6.78 -7.97 -3.07
C CYS A 84 -6.52 -8.24 -1.58
N PRO A 85 -5.50 -9.06 -1.25
CA PRO A 85 -4.98 -9.13 0.11
C PRO A 85 -4.32 -7.81 0.49
N LEU A 86 -4.68 -7.28 1.66
CA LEU A 86 -3.94 -6.25 2.37
C LEU A 86 -3.11 -6.95 3.45
N LEU A 87 -1.80 -6.74 3.43
CA LEU A 87 -0.88 -7.28 4.42
C LEU A 87 -0.29 -6.13 5.24
N VAL A 88 -0.17 -6.32 6.55
CA VAL A 88 0.44 -5.38 7.49
C VAL A 88 1.52 -6.11 8.28
N ALA A 89 2.69 -5.49 8.41
CA ALA A 89 3.77 -5.99 9.24
C ALA A 89 3.66 -5.36 10.63
N VAL A 90 3.75 -6.18 11.67
CA VAL A 90 3.65 -5.78 13.06
C VAL A 90 4.93 -6.17 13.78
N GLY A 91 5.51 -5.23 14.52
CA GLY A 91 6.65 -5.45 15.39
C GLY A 91 6.26 -5.26 16.85
N GLN A 92 7.07 -5.78 17.78
CA GLN A 92 6.88 -5.56 19.21
C GLN A 92 8.10 -4.88 19.80
N ASP A 93 7.89 -3.84 20.62
CA ASP A 93 8.97 -3.14 21.32
C ASP A 93 9.46 -3.91 22.57
N SER A 94 10.46 -3.36 23.24
CA SER A 94 11.01 -3.89 24.49
C SER A 94 10.04 -3.82 25.68
N MET A 95 9.04 -2.94 25.61
CA MET A 95 7.99 -2.73 26.63
C MET A 95 6.72 -3.54 26.35
N ASN A 96 6.75 -4.40 25.35
CA ASN A 96 5.66 -5.27 24.89
C ASN A 96 4.50 -4.56 24.16
N HIS A 97 4.70 -3.35 23.65
CA HIS A 97 3.75 -2.69 22.75
C HIS A 97 3.92 -3.16 21.31
N PHE A 98 2.79 -3.29 20.60
CA PHE A 98 2.79 -3.59 19.18
C PHE A 98 2.80 -2.30 18.36
N ILE A 99 3.69 -2.25 17.36
CA ILE A 99 3.81 -1.19 16.36
C ILE A 99 3.35 -1.78 15.03
N HIS A 100 2.46 -1.07 14.33
CA HIS A 100 1.87 -1.46 13.06
C HIS A 100 2.28 -0.50 11.93
#